data_AF-A0A2J7ZVW1-F1
#
_entry.id   AF-A0A2J7ZVW1-F1
#
_cell.length_a   1.000
_cell.length_b   1.000
_cell.length_c   1.000
_cell.angle_alpha   90.00
_cell.angle_beta   90.00
_cell.angle_gamma   90.00
#
_symmetry.space_group_name_H-M   'P 1'
#
loop_
_entity.id
_entity.type
_entity.pdbx_description
1 polymer ?
#
loop_
_entity_poly.entity_id
_entity_poly.type
_entity_poly.pdbx_seq_one_letter_code
_entity_poly.pdbx_strand_id
1 'polypeptide(L)'
;MPPKADKGKEGETKGGAARFGRVRNSLRMGIVGLPNVGKSSLFNLLTEQPLMGLSRHARDASRASDAEPVEPSDTGEHGGGVLIPFSVEWEAKLWATRDDPDARQAFLDGSSGVVSAMPKMVVQGFKELNLGYFFTAGETEVRCWTIQKGTLAPQAAGVIHTDFERGFIKAEVVAYEDFRALATGRGMGEVKAAGKYRQEGKSYVVEDGDIIHFQFNVTTSAKK
;
A
#
# COMPACT_ATOMS: atom_id res chain seq x y z
N MET A 1 -7.28 54.44 52.69
CA MET A 1 -6.35 55.37 52.03
C MET A 1 -5.00 54.67 51.88
N PRO A 2 -4.47 54.45 50.67
CA PRO A 2 -3.03 54.47 50.44
C PRO A 2 -2.59 55.94 50.22
N PRO A 3 -1.44 56.36 50.75
CA PRO A 3 -0.19 56.39 49.96
C PRO A 3 1.04 56.09 50.87
N LYS A 4 2.30 55.97 50.45
CA LYS A 4 3.10 56.54 49.36
C LYS A 4 4.41 55.71 49.27
N ALA A 5 4.99 55.62 48.08
CA ALA A 5 6.30 55.01 47.84
C ALA A 5 7.44 55.86 48.42
N ASP A 6 8.55 55.23 48.82
CA ASP A 6 9.87 55.82 48.63
C ASP A 6 10.97 54.79 48.33
N LYS A 7 11.89 55.24 47.47
CA LYS A 7 13.06 54.61 46.87
C LYS A 7 14.12 54.33 47.97
N GLY A 8 15.10 53.44 47.89
CA GLY A 8 15.74 52.67 46.83
C GLY A 8 17.16 52.37 47.32
N LYS A 9 17.73 51.20 47.01
CA LYS A 9 19.19 50.99 46.95
C LYS A 9 19.48 49.92 45.90
N GLU A 10 20.13 50.36 44.85
CA GLU A 10 20.69 49.56 43.76
C GLU A 10 21.78 48.63 44.29
N GLY A 11 21.85 47.42 43.73
CA GLY A 11 22.90 46.44 43.95
C GLY A 11 23.01 45.54 42.73
N GLU A 12 23.94 45.90 41.86
CA GLU A 12 24.59 45.16 40.76
C GLU A 12 24.01 43.81 40.28
N THR A 13 23.71 43.80 38.99
CA THR A 13 23.60 42.65 38.10
C THR A 13 24.81 41.69 38.20
N LYS A 14 24.57 40.43 38.56
CA LYS A 14 25.39 39.30 38.14
C LYS A 14 24.51 38.22 37.52
N GLY A 15 24.74 37.96 36.23
CA GLY A 15 24.04 36.96 35.44
C GLY A 15 24.11 35.57 36.08
N GLY A 16 22.95 35.03 36.43
CA GLY A 16 22.78 33.64 36.83
C GLY A 16 22.32 32.83 35.62
N ALA A 17 23.16 31.91 35.18
CA ALA A 17 22.88 30.95 34.12
C ALA A 17 21.50 30.30 34.27
N ALA A 18 20.75 30.22 33.15
CA ALA A 18 19.48 29.53 33.09
C ALA A 18 19.65 28.10 33.63
N ARG A 19 19.01 27.81 34.76
CA ARG A 19 18.98 26.46 35.34
C ARG A 19 18.13 25.58 34.42
N PHE A 20 18.79 24.88 33.50
CA PHE A 20 18.16 23.81 32.74
C PHE A 20 17.71 22.72 33.72
N GLY A 21 16.40 22.65 33.94
CA GLY A 21 15.76 21.62 34.74
C GLY A 21 16.08 20.23 34.18
N ARG A 22 16.23 19.27 35.09
CA ARG A 22 16.41 17.84 34.85
C ARG A 22 15.54 17.35 33.67
N VAL A 23 16.16 16.84 32.61
CA VAL A 23 15.46 16.22 31.48
C VAL A 23 14.69 15.01 32.01
N ARG A 24 13.36 15.11 32.04
CA ARG A 24 12.44 13.97 32.18
C ARG A 24 12.03 13.50 30.80
N ASN A 25 11.83 12.19 30.66
CA ASN A 25 11.61 11.46 29.39
C ASN A 25 10.21 11.67 28.77
N SER A 26 9.72 12.91 28.76
CA SER A 26 8.44 13.29 28.14
C SER A 26 8.59 14.55 27.29
N LEU A 27 9.69 14.65 26.54
CA LEU A 27 9.89 15.75 25.60
C LEU A 27 8.98 15.52 24.38
N ARG A 28 7.73 15.98 24.44
CA ARG A 28 6.92 16.21 23.25
C ARG A 28 7.46 17.47 22.58
N MET A 29 8.53 17.33 21.80
CA MET A 29 9.05 18.45 21.00
C MET A 29 8.12 18.66 19.80
N GLY A 30 7.14 19.54 19.95
CA GLY A 30 6.39 20.07 18.82
C GLY A 30 7.28 21.03 18.04
N ILE A 31 7.44 20.78 16.74
CA ILE A 31 8.08 21.74 15.84
C ILE A 31 7.12 22.93 15.68
N VAL A 32 7.29 23.98 16.49
CA VAL A 32 6.50 25.23 16.31
C VAL A 32 7.08 25.98 15.12
N GLY A 33 6.34 26.06 14.02
CA GLY A 33 6.67 26.89 12.87
C GLY A 33 5.82 28.14 12.84
N LEU A 34 6.37 29.22 12.29
CA LEU A 34 5.57 30.38 11.93
C LEU A 34 4.38 29.94 11.05
N PRO A 35 3.21 30.58 11.21
CA PRO A 35 2.12 30.40 10.28
C PRO A 35 2.63 30.73 8.87
N ASN A 36 2.32 29.87 7.90
CA ASN A 36 2.57 30.12 6.47
C ASN A 36 4.00 29.86 5.92
N VAL A 37 4.89 29.20 6.67
CA VAL A 37 6.22 28.79 6.16
C VAL A 37 6.36 27.27 6.13
N GLY A 38 5.92 26.64 5.03
CA GLY A 38 6.50 25.39 4.50
C GLY A 38 6.57 24.14 5.38
N LYS A 39 5.87 24.06 6.53
CA LYS A 39 5.86 22.86 7.39
C LYS A 39 4.76 21.84 7.06
N SER A 40 3.94 22.03 6.04
CA SER A 40 2.67 21.28 5.94
C SER A 40 2.41 20.55 4.63
N SER A 41 3.39 20.36 3.74
CA SER A 41 3.16 19.57 2.51
C SER A 41 3.99 18.30 2.51
N LEU A 42 5.32 18.40 2.57
CA LEU A 42 6.17 17.20 2.68
C LEU A 42 6.00 16.48 4.03
N PHE A 43 5.91 17.24 5.13
CA PHE A 43 5.68 16.65 6.45
C PHE A 43 4.30 16.00 6.53
N ASN A 44 3.25 16.69 6.07
CA ASN A 44 1.91 16.11 5.97
C ASN A 44 1.93 14.87 5.07
N LEU A 45 2.61 14.90 3.92
CA LEU A 45 2.73 13.76 3.01
C LEU A 45 3.45 12.57 3.65
N LEU A 46 4.49 12.80 4.46
CA LEU A 46 5.18 11.74 5.21
C LEU A 46 4.35 11.19 6.37
N THR A 47 3.54 12.03 7.03
CA THR A 47 2.68 11.60 8.15
C THR A 47 1.32 11.06 7.71
N GLU A 48 0.86 11.37 6.50
CA GLU A 48 -0.37 10.88 5.89
C GLU A 48 -0.15 9.61 5.06
N GLN A 49 1.11 9.18 4.88
CA GLN A 49 1.42 7.93 4.20
C GLN A 49 0.77 6.75 4.95
N PRO A 50 0.09 5.84 4.23
CA PRO A 50 -0.42 4.62 4.84
C PRO A 50 0.78 3.78 5.32
N LEU A 51 0.76 3.43 6.61
CA LEU A 51 1.81 2.67 7.26
C LEU A 51 1.30 1.27 7.58
N MET A 52 2.00 0.25 7.09
CA MET A 52 1.86 -1.11 7.58
C MET A 52 2.77 -1.33 8.78
N GLY A 53 2.21 -1.84 9.87
CA GLY A 53 3.01 -2.30 11.01
C GLY A 53 3.52 -3.72 10.77
N LEU A 54 4.84 -3.91 10.83
CA LEU A 54 5.44 -5.25 10.80
C LEU A 54 5.96 -5.59 12.19
N SER A 55 5.34 -6.59 12.83
CA SER A 55 5.78 -7.07 14.14
C SER A 55 6.73 -8.26 13.98
N ARG A 56 7.95 -8.10 14.48
CA ARG A 56 9.00 -9.14 14.45
C ARG A 56 8.74 -10.15 15.55
N HIS A 57 8.75 -11.44 15.23
CA HIS A 57 8.71 -12.51 16.23
C HIS A 57 9.94 -13.41 16.20
N ALA A 58 10.43 -13.76 17.40
CA ALA A 58 11.63 -14.56 17.62
C ALA A 58 11.40 -16.08 17.54
N ARG A 59 10.14 -16.53 17.39
CA ARG A 59 9.78 -17.95 17.17
C ARG A 59 8.82 -18.10 16.01
N ASP A 60 8.71 -19.33 15.51
CA ASP A 60 7.83 -19.81 14.42
C ASP A 60 6.34 -19.55 14.72
N ALA A 61 5.98 -18.28 14.81
CA ALA A 61 4.69 -17.81 15.25
C ALA A 61 3.67 -18.00 14.12
N SER A 62 3.12 -19.20 14.04
CA SER A 62 1.92 -19.50 13.28
C SER A 62 0.65 -18.86 13.87
N ARG A 63 0.71 -18.37 15.12
CA ARG A 63 -0.47 -17.86 15.84
C ARG A 63 -0.29 -16.42 16.31
N ALA A 64 -1.33 -15.62 16.08
CA ALA A 64 -1.51 -14.29 16.65
C ALA A 64 -1.49 -14.30 18.20
N SER A 65 -1.68 -15.46 18.85
CA SER A 65 -1.61 -15.62 20.30
C SER A 65 -0.19 -15.67 20.86
N ASP A 66 0.81 -15.97 20.01
CA ASP A 66 2.22 -16.08 20.40
C ASP A 66 2.99 -14.78 20.10
N ALA A 67 2.25 -13.75 19.65
CA ALA A 67 2.77 -12.42 19.44
C ALA A 67 3.13 -11.78 20.78
N GLU A 68 4.34 -11.23 20.88
CA GLU A 68 4.59 -10.28 21.96
C GLU A 68 3.56 -9.14 21.85
N PRO A 69 2.96 -8.72 22.98
CA PRO A 69 1.96 -7.68 22.96
C PRO A 69 2.57 -6.43 22.34
N VAL A 70 2.11 -6.10 21.13
CA VAL A 70 2.40 -4.82 20.52
C VAL A 70 1.71 -3.78 21.38
N GLU A 71 2.48 -2.79 21.86
CA GLU A 71 1.94 -1.72 22.68
C GLU A 71 0.75 -1.06 21.94
N PRO A 72 -0.42 -0.90 22.59
CA PRO A 72 -1.64 -0.43 21.94
C PRO A 72 -1.53 0.99 21.33
N SER A 73 -0.47 1.74 21.68
CA SER A 73 -0.11 3.01 21.05
C SER A 73 0.28 2.89 19.58
N ASP A 74 0.74 1.72 19.14
CA ASP A 74 1.24 1.52 17.77
C ASP A 74 0.15 1.17 16.76
N THR A 75 -1.07 0.84 17.23
CA THR A 75 -2.16 0.37 16.35
C THR A 75 -3.46 1.18 16.49
N GLY A 76 -3.64 1.93 17.59
CA GLY A 76 -4.90 2.63 17.86
C GLY A 76 -4.89 4.15 17.70
N GLU A 77 -3.81 4.83 18.08
CA GLU A 77 -3.83 6.30 18.25
C GLU A 77 -3.14 7.10 17.13
N HIS A 78 -2.34 6.46 16.26
CA HIS A 78 -1.51 7.15 15.26
C HIS A 78 -1.72 6.70 13.79
N GLY A 79 -2.83 6.05 13.51
CA GLY A 79 -3.17 5.54 12.18
C GLY A 79 -3.22 4.02 12.21
N GLY A 80 -4.44 3.49 12.19
CA GLY A 80 -4.73 2.05 12.31
C GLY A 80 -4.27 1.22 11.11
N GLY A 81 -2.96 1.08 10.97
CA GLY A 81 -2.33 0.19 10.01
C GLY A 81 -2.58 -1.27 10.35
N VAL A 82 -2.62 -2.13 9.33
CA VAL A 82 -2.74 -3.58 9.54
C VAL A 82 -1.41 -4.09 10.08
N LEU A 83 -1.45 -4.75 11.23
CA LEU A 83 -0.28 -5.42 11.80
C LEU A 83 -0.17 -6.84 11.24
N ILE A 84 0.96 -7.14 10.61
CA ILE A 84 1.27 -8.51 10.16
C ILE A 84 2.40 -9.09 11.03
N PRO A 85 2.13 -10.10 11.87
CA PRO A 85 3.17 -10.80 12.60
C PRO A 85 3.94 -11.72 11.66
N PHE A 86 5.27 -11.66 11.70
CA PHE A 86 6.14 -12.58 10.94
C PHE A 86 7.49 -12.80 11.63
N SER A 87 8.12 -13.93 11.31
CA SER A 87 9.49 -14.22 11.76
C SER A 87 10.47 -14.07 10.60
N VAL A 88 11.42 -13.13 10.75
CA VAL A 88 12.47 -12.89 9.75
C VAL A 88 13.38 -14.11 9.61
N GLU A 89 13.69 -14.79 10.71
CA GLU A 89 14.59 -15.96 10.70
C GLU A 89 13.95 -17.15 9.98
N TRP A 90 12.66 -17.38 10.20
CA TRP A 90 11.93 -18.47 9.54
C TRP A 90 11.80 -18.21 8.04
N GLU A 91 11.42 -16.99 7.62
CA GLU A 91 11.32 -16.63 6.20
C GLU A 91 12.69 -16.70 5.50
N ALA A 92 13.77 -16.31 6.17
CA ALA A 92 15.12 -16.40 5.62
C ALA A 92 15.56 -17.86 5.40
N LYS A 93 15.22 -18.78 6.32
CA LYS A 93 15.47 -20.22 6.15
C LYS A 93 14.65 -20.79 5.00
N LEU A 94 13.37 -20.43 4.91
CA LEU A 94 12.52 -20.82 3.78
C LEU A 94 13.09 -20.32 2.45
N TRP A 95 13.58 -19.08 2.41
CA TRP A 95 14.21 -18.49 1.23
C TRP A 95 15.50 -19.21 0.82
N ALA A 96 16.31 -19.64 1.78
CA ALA A 96 17.54 -20.39 1.50
C ALA A 96 17.25 -21.75 0.84
N THR A 97 16.08 -22.34 1.08
CA THR A 97 15.64 -23.61 0.46
C THR A 97 14.94 -23.44 -0.90
N ARG A 98 14.86 -22.23 -1.47
CA ARG A 98 14.07 -21.96 -2.69
C ARG A 98 14.53 -22.73 -3.93
N ASP A 99 15.82 -23.07 -3.99
CA ASP A 99 16.46 -23.69 -5.17
C ASP A 99 16.35 -25.24 -5.14
N ASP A 100 15.96 -25.82 -4.00
CA ASP A 100 15.77 -27.26 -3.81
C ASP A 100 14.32 -27.57 -3.38
N PRO A 101 13.46 -28.04 -4.29
CA PRO A 101 12.06 -28.34 -4.02
C PRO A 101 11.84 -29.35 -2.90
N ASP A 102 12.72 -30.36 -2.78
CA ASP A 102 12.58 -31.44 -1.80
C ASP A 102 12.96 -30.93 -0.40
N ALA A 103 14.05 -30.16 -0.29
CA ALA A 103 14.44 -29.51 0.96
C ALA A 103 13.39 -28.49 1.44
N ARG A 104 12.76 -27.77 0.50
CA ARG A 104 11.67 -26.84 0.81
C ARG A 104 10.45 -27.57 1.36
N GLN A 105 10.02 -28.66 0.73
CA GLN A 105 8.87 -29.42 1.20
C GLN A 105 9.14 -30.06 2.57
N ALA A 106 10.34 -30.62 2.78
CA ALA A 106 10.74 -31.16 4.08
C ALA A 106 10.75 -30.09 5.19
N PHE A 107 11.17 -28.87 4.89
CA PHE A 107 11.10 -27.74 5.83
C PHE A 107 9.66 -27.33 6.16
N LEU A 108 8.77 -27.31 5.16
CA LEU A 108 7.35 -27.01 5.34
C LEU A 108 6.62 -28.09 6.17
N ASP A 109 6.90 -29.37 5.89
CA ASP A 109 6.30 -30.51 6.60
C ASP A 109 6.77 -30.54 8.08
N GLY A 110 8.01 -30.12 8.35
CA GLY A 110 8.54 -29.97 9.71
C GLY A 110 8.03 -28.75 10.48
N SER A 111 7.44 -27.76 9.81
CA SER A 111 7.08 -26.46 10.39
C SER A 111 5.66 -26.40 10.99
N SER A 112 5.04 -27.52 11.33
CA SER A 112 3.72 -27.56 12.03
C SER A 112 2.61 -26.71 11.38
N GLY A 113 2.62 -26.59 10.04
CA GLY A 113 1.60 -25.85 9.28
C GLY A 113 1.79 -24.33 9.23
N VAL A 114 2.96 -23.81 9.59
CA VAL A 114 3.30 -22.39 9.38
C VAL A 114 3.37 -22.09 7.87
N VAL A 115 2.64 -21.07 7.43
CA VAL A 115 2.65 -20.56 6.05
C VAL A 115 3.40 -19.23 6.02
N SER A 116 4.14 -18.98 4.94
CA SER A 116 4.83 -17.71 4.74
C SER A 116 3.88 -16.51 4.86
N ALA A 117 4.33 -15.51 5.61
CA ALA A 117 3.67 -14.23 5.78
C ALA A 117 3.98 -13.27 4.61
N MET A 118 5.03 -13.55 3.82
CA MET A 118 5.44 -12.71 2.68
C MET A 118 4.31 -12.46 1.67
N PRO A 119 3.53 -13.47 1.23
CA PRO A 119 2.40 -13.22 0.33
C PRO A 119 1.35 -12.29 0.95
N LYS A 120 1.09 -12.39 2.26
CA LYS A 120 0.15 -11.52 2.95
C LYS A 120 0.67 -10.08 3.02
N MET A 121 1.96 -9.89 3.27
CA MET A 121 2.62 -8.58 3.27
C MET A 121 2.52 -7.90 1.91
N VAL A 122 2.77 -8.63 0.81
CA VAL A 122 2.67 -8.09 -0.55
C VAL A 122 1.24 -7.66 -0.87
N VAL A 123 0.26 -8.52 -0.59
CA VAL A 123 -1.17 -8.21 -0.85
C VAL A 123 -1.64 -7.03 -0.01
N GLN A 124 -1.23 -6.97 1.26
CA GLN A 124 -1.61 -5.87 2.14
C GLN A 124 -0.96 -4.55 1.70
N GLY A 125 0.31 -4.56 1.30
CA GLY A 125 1.01 -3.38 0.81
C GLY A 125 0.37 -2.84 -0.47
N PHE A 126 -0.08 -3.74 -1.35
CA PHE A 126 -0.80 -3.36 -2.56
C PHE A 126 -2.14 -2.66 -2.26
N LYS A 127 -2.88 -3.12 -1.24
CA LYS A 127 -4.12 -2.48 -0.78
C LYS A 127 -3.87 -1.10 -0.18
N GLU A 128 -2.82 -0.96 0.64
CA GLU A 128 -2.45 0.30 1.28
C GLU A 128 -1.98 1.36 0.28
N LEU A 129 -1.25 0.94 -0.76
CA LEU A 129 -0.87 1.82 -1.87
C LEU A 129 -2.05 2.17 -2.81
N ASN A 130 -3.26 1.71 -2.48
CA ASN A 130 -4.46 1.90 -3.29
C ASN A 130 -4.27 1.45 -4.74
N LEU A 131 -3.53 0.36 -4.93
CA LEU A 131 -3.31 -0.25 -6.23
C LEU A 131 -4.39 -1.29 -6.52
N GLY A 132 -4.68 -1.44 -7.80
CA GLY A 132 -5.50 -2.51 -8.38
C GLY A 132 -4.74 -3.13 -9.54
N TYR A 133 -5.21 -4.26 -10.04
CA TYR A 133 -4.69 -4.84 -11.27
C TYR A 133 -5.80 -5.25 -12.22
N PHE A 134 -5.49 -5.25 -13.51
CA PHE A 134 -6.32 -5.84 -14.54
C PHE A 134 -5.48 -6.81 -15.39
N PHE A 135 -6.15 -7.71 -16.09
CA PHE A 135 -5.52 -8.73 -16.90
C PHE A 135 -5.80 -8.50 -18.38
N THR A 136 -4.78 -8.74 -19.19
CA THR A 136 -4.93 -8.97 -20.62
C THR A 136 -4.68 -10.45 -20.89
N ALA A 137 -5.68 -11.15 -21.41
CA ALA A 137 -5.57 -12.56 -21.76
C ALA A 137 -5.73 -12.73 -23.28
N GLY A 138 -4.66 -13.20 -23.94
CA GLY A 138 -4.65 -13.61 -25.34
C GLY A 138 -4.23 -15.07 -25.49
N GLU A 139 -4.16 -15.55 -26.73
CA GLU A 139 -3.71 -16.92 -27.02
C GLU A 139 -2.24 -17.16 -26.66
N THR A 140 -1.41 -16.13 -26.81
CA THR A 140 0.05 -16.22 -26.63
C THR A 140 0.51 -15.76 -25.25
N GLU A 141 -0.21 -14.83 -24.61
CA GLU A 141 0.21 -14.20 -23.37
C GLU A 141 -0.98 -13.89 -22.46
N VAL A 142 -0.77 -14.15 -21.16
CA VAL A 142 -1.61 -13.62 -20.10
C VAL A 142 -0.73 -12.71 -19.25
N ARG A 143 -1.10 -11.44 -19.15
CA ARG A 143 -0.32 -10.44 -18.42
C ARG A 143 -1.19 -9.69 -17.41
N CYS A 144 -0.59 -9.43 -16.26
CA CYS A 144 -1.16 -8.60 -15.19
C CYS A 144 -0.58 -7.18 -15.29
N TRP A 145 -1.44 -6.17 -15.20
CA TRP A 145 -1.08 -4.77 -15.27
C TRP A 145 -1.53 -4.06 -14.00
N THR A 146 -0.59 -3.36 -13.35
CA THR A 146 -0.86 -2.60 -12.12
C THR A 146 -1.37 -1.20 -12.45
N ILE A 147 -2.47 -0.80 -11.83
CA ILE A 147 -3.08 0.53 -11.94
C ILE A 147 -3.40 1.07 -10.54
N GLN A 148 -3.67 2.37 -10.44
CA GLN A 148 -4.24 2.92 -9.21
C GLN A 148 -5.76 2.70 -9.22
N LYS A 149 -6.38 2.45 -8.05
CA LYS A 149 -7.84 2.35 -7.97
C LYS A 149 -8.49 3.67 -8.42
N GLY A 150 -9.57 3.55 -9.19
CA GLY A 150 -10.24 4.72 -9.79
C GLY A 150 -9.70 5.09 -11.18
N THR A 151 -8.69 4.38 -11.70
CA THR A 151 -8.15 4.62 -13.05
C THR A 151 -9.22 4.31 -14.11
N LEU A 152 -9.38 5.23 -15.07
CA LEU A 152 -10.35 5.07 -16.15
C LEU A 152 -9.83 4.09 -17.22
N ALA A 153 -10.74 3.46 -17.96
CA ALA A 153 -10.40 2.50 -19.02
C ALA A 153 -9.37 3.02 -20.05
N PRO A 154 -9.43 4.28 -20.54
CA PRO A 154 -8.41 4.80 -21.46
C PRO A 154 -7.02 4.93 -20.81
N GLN A 155 -6.98 5.35 -19.53
CA GLN A 155 -5.73 5.49 -18.78
C GLN A 155 -5.12 4.12 -18.48
N ALA A 156 -5.94 3.13 -18.15
CA ALA A 156 -5.50 1.74 -17.99
C ALA A 156 -4.93 1.18 -19.30
N ALA A 157 -5.52 1.50 -20.45
CA ALA A 157 -4.97 1.16 -21.76
C ALA A 157 -3.61 1.85 -22.02
N GLY A 158 -3.45 3.09 -21.55
CA GLY A 158 -2.20 3.85 -21.61
C GLY A 158 -1.01 3.19 -20.90
N VAL A 159 -1.27 2.40 -19.84
CA VAL A 159 -0.24 1.63 -19.13
C VAL A 159 0.37 0.54 -20.03
N ILE A 160 -0.40 0.01 -20.98
CA ILE A 160 0.08 -0.96 -21.97
C ILE A 160 0.92 -0.24 -23.02
N HIS A 161 0.37 0.84 -23.59
CA HIS A 161 1.05 1.67 -24.55
C HIS A 161 0.38 3.05 -24.65
N THR A 162 1.17 4.11 -24.80
CA THR A 162 0.66 5.50 -24.85
C THR A 162 -0.27 5.76 -26.04
N ASP A 163 -0.11 5.05 -27.16
CA ASP A 163 -1.03 5.15 -28.30
C ASP A 163 -2.41 4.56 -28.02
N PHE A 164 -2.54 3.60 -27.09
CA PHE A 164 -3.83 2.99 -26.77
C PHE A 164 -4.73 3.96 -26.01
N GLU A 165 -4.14 4.83 -25.18
CA GLU A 165 -4.87 5.89 -24.49
C GLU A 165 -5.47 6.90 -25.48
N ARG A 166 -4.68 7.30 -26.49
CA ARG A 166 -5.11 8.26 -27.52
C ARG A 166 -6.12 7.66 -28.50
N GLY A 167 -5.86 6.42 -28.91
CA GLY A 167 -6.65 5.67 -29.88
C GLY A 167 -7.84 4.92 -29.27
N PHE A 168 -8.09 5.05 -27.96
CA PHE A 168 -9.11 4.28 -27.25
C PHE A 168 -10.51 4.45 -27.87
N ILE A 169 -11.13 3.32 -28.23
CA ILE A 169 -12.51 3.27 -28.72
C ILE A 169 -13.42 2.74 -27.60
N LYS A 170 -13.14 1.52 -27.14
CA LYS A 170 -13.93 0.82 -26.11
C LYS A 170 -13.08 -0.25 -25.43
N ALA A 171 -13.48 -0.63 -24.23
CA ALA A 171 -12.91 -1.75 -23.48
C ALA A 171 -13.94 -2.89 -23.44
N GLU A 172 -13.54 -4.09 -23.83
CA GLU A 172 -14.34 -5.28 -23.63
C GLU A 172 -13.93 -5.91 -22.31
N VAL A 173 -14.82 -5.87 -21.32
CA VAL A 173 -14.51 -6.15 -19.91
C VAL A 173 -15.28 -7.37 -19.42
N VAL A 174 -14.58 -8.25 -18.72
CA VAL A 174 -15.12 -9.41 -18.02
C VAL A 174 -14.57 -9.43 -16.61
N ALA A 175 -15.44 -9.53 -15.61
CA ALA A 175 -15.00 -9.73 -14.23
C ALA A 175 -14.38 -11.11 -14.06
N TYR A 176 -13.25 -11.22 -13.34
CA TYR A 176 -12.58 -12.50 -13.11
C TYR A 176 -13.50 -13.57 -12.48
N GLU A 177 -14.38 -13.17 -11.57
CA GLU A 177 -15.33 -14.09 -10.93
C GLU A 177 -16.30 -14.71 -11.94
N ASP A 178 -16.84 -13.89 -12.84
CA ASP A 178 -17.73 -14.35 -13.92
C ASP A 178 -16.96 -15.25 -14.89
N PHE A 179 -15.71 -14.91 -15.23
CA PHE A 179 -14.86 -15.75 -16.06
C PHE A 179 -14.61 -17.12 -15.40
N ARG A 180 -14.23 -17.13 -14.11
CA ARG A 180 -13.95 -18.38 -13.38
C ARG A 180 -15.19 -19.27 -13.22
N ALA A 181 -16.36 -18.68 -13.03
CA ALA A 181 -17.60 -19.43 -12.84
C ALA A 181 -18.12 -20.05 -14.15
N LEU A 182 -17.90 -19.37 -15.27
CA LEU A 182 -18.50 -19.73 -16.56
C LEU A 182 -17.54 -20.40 -17.52
N ALA A 183 -16.22 -20.16 -17.42
CA ALA A 183 -15.25 -20.71 -18.37
C ALA A 183 -14.94 -22.17 -18.05
N THR A 184 -15.47 -23.07 -18.88
CA THR A 184 -15.14 -24.50 -18.87
C THR A 184 -14.12 -24.90 -19.93
N GLY A 185 -13.83 -24.01 -20.89
CA GLY A 185 -12.90 -24.24 -21.99
C GLY A 185 -11.85 -23.14 -22.21
N ARG A 186 -11.03 -23.29 -23.26
CA ARG A 186 -9.99 -22.33 -23.69
C ARG A 186 -10.57 -21.16 -24.49
N GLY A 187 -11.54 -20.43 -23.95
CA GLY A 187 -12.08 -19.26 -24.66
C GLY A 187 -13.14 -18.46 -23.93
N MET A 188 -13.46 -17.28 -24.49
CA MET A 188 -14.47 -16.34 -23.97
C MET A 188 -15.88 -16.59 -24.52
N GLY A 189 -16.11 -17.70 -25.23
CA GLY A 189 -17.40 -17.99 -25.89
C GLY A 189 -18.56 -18.17 -24.92
N GLU A 190 -18.33 -18.90 -23.83
CA GLU A 190 -19.34 -19.17 -22.80
C GLU A 190 -19.72 -17.92 -22.01
N VAL A 191 -18.73 -17.08 -21.68
CA VAL A 191 -18.94 -15.79 -21.02
C VAL A 191 -19.71 -14.81 -21.92
N LYS A 192 -19.42 -14.82 -23.23
CA LYS A 192 -20.17 -14.06 -24.24
C LYS A 192 -21.61 -14.55 -24.35
N ALA A 193 -21.83 -15.86 -24.37
CA ALA A 193 -23.17 -16.45 -24.41
C ALA A 193 -23.98 -16.14 -23.15
N ALA A 194 -23.34 -16.08 -21.97
CA ALA A 194 -23.95 -15.70 -20.70
C ALA A 194 -24.24 -14.19 -20.58
N GLY A 195 -23.84 -13.37 -21.56
CA GLY A 195 -24.07 -11.91 -21.54
C GLY A 195 -23.24 -11.14 -20.51
N LYS A 196 -22.23 -11.78 -19.90
CA LYS A 196 -21.31 -11.13 -18.94
C LYS A 196 -20.14 -10.41 -19.61
N TYR A 197 -20.06 -10.47 -20.94
CA TYR A 197 -19.07 -9.78 -21.74
C TYR A 197 -19.51 -8.33 -22.01
N ARG A 198 -19.05 -7.40 -21.16
CA ARG A 198 -19.49 -6.00 -21.21
C ARG A 198 -18.64 -5.19 -22.18
N GLN A 199 -19.25 -4.22 -22.83
CA GLN A 199 -18.55 -3.23 -23.64
C GLN A 199 -18.62 -1.88 -22.93
N GLU A 200 -17.49 -1.43 -22.45
CA GLU A 200 -17.34 -0.27 -21.61
C GLU A 200 -16.69 0.89 -22.36
N GLY A 201 -17.15 2.10 -22.05
CA GLY A 201 -16.71 3.34 -22.67
C GLY A 201 -15.54 4.02 -21.95
N LYS A 202 -15.29 5.27 -22.31
CA LYS A 202 -14.19 6.08 -21.75
C LYS A 202 -14.36 6.43 -20.27
N SER A 203 -15.59 6.43 -19.77
CA SER A 203 -15.93 6.77 -18.38
C SER A 203 -15.92 5.57 -17.43
N TYR A 204 -15.63 4.37 -17.93
CA TYR A 204 -15.56 3.19 -17.08
C TYR A 204 -14.35 3.25 -16.17
N VAL A 205 -14.58 3.00 -14.88
CA VAL A 205 -13.54 2.84 -13.87
C VAL A 205 -13.18 1.36 -13.84
N VAL A 206 -11.91 1.04 -14.06
CA VAL A 206 -11.44 -0.34 -14.06
C VAL A 206 -11.51 -0.91 -12.65
N GLU A 207 -12.09 -2.09 -12.52
CA GLU A 207 -12.21 -2.82 -11.26
C GLU A 207 -11.05 -3.82 -11.08
N ASP A 208 -10.77 -4.18 -9.82
CA ASP A 208 -9.69 -5.11 -9.50
C ASP A 208 -10.00 -6.51 -10.04
N GLY A 209 -9.07 -7.08 -10.79
CA GLY A 209 -9.23 -8.38 -11.43
C GLY A 209 -10.03 -8.35 -12.74
N ASP A 210 -10.37 -7.19 -13.29
CA ASP A 210 -11.00 -7.13 -14.61
C ASP A 210 -10.10 -7.76 -15.69
N ILE A 211 -10.70 -8.59 -16.54
CA ILE A 211 -10.06 -9.09 -17.76
C ILE A 211 -10.51 -8.20 -18.91
N ILE A 212 -9.58 -7.47 -19.51
CA ILE A 212 -9.88 -6.42 -20.47
C ILE A 212 -9.22 -6.69 -21.82
N HIS A 213 -10.01 -6.53 -22.87
CA HIS A 213 -9.52 -6.40 -24.24
C HIS A 213 -9.82 -4.98 -24.77
N PHE A 214 -8.76 -4.20 -25.00
CA PHE A 214 -8.88 -2.83 -25.47
C PHE A 214 -9.00 -2.78 -26.99
N GLN A 215 -10.07 -2.15 -27.47
CA GLN A 215 -10.23 -1.82 -28.88
C GLN A 215 -9.74 -0.39 -29.10
N PHE A 216 -8.77 -0.23 -29.99
CA PHE A 216 -8.17 1.05 -30.33
C PHE A 216 -8.02 1.18 -31.84
N ASN A 217 -7.96 2.42 -32.33
CA ASN A 217 -7.53 2.70 -33.69
C ASN A 217 -6.24 3.51 -33.65
N VAL A 218 -5.27 3.11 -34.47
CA VAL A 218 -4.02 3.85 -34.61
C VAL A 218 -4.27 4.99 -35.59
N THR A 219 -4.55 6.20 -35.08
CA THR A 219 -4.49 7.39 -35.93
C THR A 219 -3.02 7.69 -36.21
N THR A 220 -2.53 7.28 -37.37
CA THR A 220 -1.23 7.72 -37.90
C THR A 220 -1.22 9.25 -37.85
N SER A 221 -0.33 9.84 -37.05
CA SER A 221 -0.18 11.30 -37.05
C SER A 221 0.07 11.75 -38.48
N ALA A 222 -0.80 12.61 -39.02
CA ALA A 222 -0.56 13.21 -40.32
C ALA A 222 0.85 13.80 -40.31
N LYS A 223 1.73 13.31 -41.18
CA LYS A 223 3.08 13.87 -41.38
C LYS A 223 2.90 15.36 -41.62
N LYS A 224 3.31 16.17 -40.65
CA LYS A 224 3.33 17.63 -40.74
C LYS A 224 4.60 18.07 -41.44
#